data_AF-A0A821KPD4-F1
#
_entry.id   AF-A0A821KPD4-F1
#
_cell.length_a   1.000
_cell.length_b   1.000
_cell.length_c   1.000
_cell.angle_alpha   90.00
_cell.angle_beta   90.00
_cell.angle_gamma   90.00
#
_symmetry.space_group_name_H-M   'P 1'
#
loop_
_entity.id
_entity.type
_entity.pdbx_description
1 polymer ?
#
loop_
_entity_poly.entity_id
_entity_poly.type
_entity_poly.pdbx_seq_one_letter_code
_entity_poly.pdbx_strand_id
1 'polypeptide(L)' 'MEIYYIQKPFALVGDILAPVQNVATLEASAIVSEGVSRVRNALINGDYLSYDWDSGYTCHQLGSGGIVIQLCQPYVVSSM' A
#
# COMPACT_ATOMS: atom_id res chain seq x y z
N MET A 1 7.81 9.62 -9.12
CA MET A 1 6.95 8.42 -9.10
C MET A 1 7.37 7.56 -10.26
N GLU A 2 7.72 6.31 -9.99
CA GLU A 2 8.05 5.32 -11.02
C GLU A 2 6.86 4.37 -11.19
N ILE A 3 6.57 3.96 -12.42
CA ILE A 3 5.47 3.04 -12.73
C ILE A 3 5.89 1.64 -12.27
N TYR A 4 5.01 0.95 -11.54
CA TYR A 4 5.26 -0.44 -11.16
C TYR A 4 5.25 -1.33 -12.40
N TYR A 5 6.43 -1.90 -12.70
CA TYR A 5 6.64 -2.82 -13.81
C TYR A 5 6.55 -4.27 -13.32
N ILE A 6 5.80 -5.11 -14.03
CA ILE A 6 5.67 -6.53 -13.73
C ILE A 6 5.75 -7.36 -15.01
N GLN A 7 6.48 -8.48 -14.98
CA GLN A 7 6.55 -9.47 -16.08
C GLN A 7 5.59 -10.65 -15.90
N LYS A 8 4.96 -10.76 -14.73
CA LYS A 8 3.98 -11.80 -14.44
C LYS A 8 2.67 -11.52 -15.20
N PRO A 9 1.88 -12.56 -15.53
CA PRO A 9 0.56 -12.38 -16.13
C PRO A 9 -0.31 -11.45 -15.26
N PHE A 10 -1.03 -10.53 -15.91
CA PHE A 10 -1.99 -9.65 -15.27
C PHE A 10 -3.31 -9.65 -16.05
N ALA A 11 -4.41 -9.38 -15.36
CA ALA A 11 -5.70 -9.18 -16.00
C ALA A 11 -5.88 -7.69 -16.32
N LEU A 12 -6.57 -7.40 -17.41
CA LEU A 12 -7.04 -6.08 -17.76
C LEU A 12 -8.57 -6.07 -17.70
N VAL A 13 -9.13 -4.99 -17.13
CA VAL A 13 -10.56 -4.69 -17.21
C VAL A 13 -10.66 -3.41 -18.03
N GLY A 14 -10.96 -3.56 -19.32
CA GLY A 14 -10.72 -2.49 -20.30
C GLY A 14 -9.21 -2.25 -20.45
N ASP A 15 -8.77 -1.00 -20.28
CA ASP A 15 -7.36 -0.60 -20.34
C ASP A 15 -6.71 -0.43 -18.95
N ILE A 16 -7.41 -0.79 -17.88
CA ILE A 16 -6.93 -0.64 -16.51
C ILE A 16 -6.49 -2.00 -15.97
N LEU A 17 -5.32 -2.02 -15.30
CA LEU A 17 -4.77 -3.22 -14.71
C LEU A 17 -5.59 -3.67 -13.49
N ALA A 18 -6.01 -4.95 -13.50
CA ALA A 18 -6.63 -5.63 -12.38
C ALA A 18 -5.60 -6.57 -11.73
N PRO A 19 -5.00 -6.15 -10.59
CA PRO A 19 -3.92 -6.91 -9.98
C PRO A 19 -4.46 -8.17 -9.29
N VAL A 20 -3.70 -9.26 -9.37
CA VAL A 20 -3.98 -10.54 -8.69
C VAL A 20 -3.35 -10.62 -7.29
N GLN A 21 -2.64 -9.58 -6.88
CA GLN A 21 -1.94 -9.46 -5.60
C GLN A 21 -2.10 -8.05 -5.03
N ASN A 22 -1.85 -7.87 -3.74
CA ASN A 22 -1.91 -6.55 -3.11
C ASN A 22 -0.86 -5.62 -3.74
N VAL A 23 -1.30 -4.45 -4.23
CA VAL A 23 -0.46 -3.39 -4.81
C VAL A 23 -0.27 -2.20 -3.87
N ALA A 24 -0.88 -2.23 -2.68
CA ALA A 24 -0.64 -1.27 -1.62
C ALA A 24 0.59 -1.67 -0.78
N THR A 25 1.76 -1.79 -1.43
CA THR A 25 3.04 -2.12 -0.78
C THR A 25 4.16 -1.22 -1.26
N LEU A 26 5.25 -1.17 -0.49
CA LEU A 26 6.46 -0.43 -0.88
C LEU A 26 7.07 -0.94 -2.19
N GLU A 27 7.09 -2.26 -2.39
CA GLU A 27 7.62 -2.89 -3.60
C GLU A 27 6.81 -2.51 -4.85
N ALA A 28 5.52 -2.21 -4.67
CA ALA A 28 4.63 -1.72 -5.71
C ALA A 28 4.64 -0.19 -5.86
N SER A 29 5.62 0.50 -5.25
CA SER A 29 5.76 1.96 -5.27
C SER A 29 4.55 2.71 -4.69
N ALA A 30 3.79 2.08 -3.79
CA ALA A 30 2.73 2.75 -3.05
C ALA A 30 3.32 3.59 -1.89
N ILE A 31 2.59 4.60 -1.46
CA ILE A 31 2.99 5.49 -0.35
C ILE A 31 1.81 5.83 0.54
N VAL A 32 2.05 5.89 1.85
CA VAL A 32 1.11 6.51 2.80
C VAL A 32 1.25 8.02 2.70
N SER A 33 0.26 8.69 2.11
CA SER A 33 0.27 10.14 1.88
C SER A 33 -0.39 10.94 3.01
N GLU A 34 -1.36 10.35 3.71
CA GLU A 34 -2.06 10.95 4.85
C GLU A 34 -2.21 9.95 6.01
N GLY A 35 -2.41 10.45 7.23
CA GLY A 35 -2.50 9.62 8.42
C GLY A 35 -1.18 8.88 8.70
N VAL A 36 -0.05 9.54 8.47
CA VAL A 36 1.30 8.95 8.53
C VAL A 36 1.70 8.63 9.98
N SER A 37 2.37 7.48 10.21
CA SER A 37 2.94 7.15 11.52
C SER A 37 4.29 7.86 11.78
N ARG A 38 4.97 7.57 12.88
CA ARG A 38 6.39 7.98 13.07
C ARG A 38 7.29 7.52 11.93
N VAL A 39 6.99 6.35 11.35
CA VAL A 39 7.66 5.79 10.18
C VAL A 39 6.66 5.78 9.03
N ARG A 40 6.96 6.55 7.96
CA ARG A 40 5.93 6.93 7.00
C ARG A 40 5.11 5.77 6.44
N ASN A 41 5.82 4.76 5.94
CA ASN A 41 5.21 3.62 5.25
C ASN A 41 5.09 2.39 6.14
N ALA A 42 5.12 2.53 7.47
CA ALA A 42 5.03 1.39 8.39
C ALA A 42 3.76 0.55 8.18
N LEU A 43 2.67 1.14 7.69
CA LEU A 43 1.45 0.38 7.38
C LEU A 43 1.61 -0.59 6.21
N ILE A 44 2.50 -0.30 5.25
CA ILE A 44 2.60 -0.98 3.95
C ILE A 44 4.00 -1.53 3.65
N ASN A 45 4.89 -1.56 4.65
CA ASN A 45 6.28 -1.97 4.48
C ASN A 45 6.49 -3.49 4.57
N GLY A 46 5.44 -4.26 4.84
CA GLY A 46 5.51 -5.72 4.92
C GLY A 46 6.23 -6.27 6.15
N ASP A 47 6.63 -5.41 7.09
CA ASP A 47 7.14 -5.87 8.39
C ASP A 47 5.95 -6.29 9.25
N TYR A 48 5.94 -7.52 9.74
CA TYR A 48 4.96 -8.01 10.70
C TYR A 48 5.64 -8.82 11.82
N LEU A 49 6.97 -8.85 11.83
CA LEU A 49 7.78 -9.63 12.75
C LEU A 49 8.47 -8.74 13.79
N SER A 50 8.86 -7.52 13.38
CA SER A 50 9.60 -6.60 14.25
C SER A 50 8.69 -5.76 15.16
N TYR A 51 7.37 -5.93 15.05
CA TYR A 51 6.38 -5.35 15.95
C TYR A 51 6.17 -6.30 17.14
N ASP A 52 6.96 -6.15 18.21
CA ASP A 52 6.87 -7.01 19.41
C ASP A 52 5.68 -6.66 20.33
N TRP A 53 5.45 -7.38 21.43
CA TRP A 53 4.25 -7.22 22.29
C TRP A 53 4.08 -5.79 22.89
N ASP A 54 5.17 -5.01 22.99
CA ASP A 54 5.14 -3.61 23.43
C ASP A 54 5.00 -2.63 22.24
N SER A 55 5.30 -3.08 21.03
CA SER A 55 5.44 -2.30 19.79
C SER A 55 4.62 -2.85 18.61
N GLY A 56 3.67 -3.74 18.90
CA GLY A 56 2.98 -4.69 18.00
C GLY A 56 2.04 -4.08 16.97
N TYR A 57 2.04 -2.76 16.89
CA TYR A 57 1.04 -1.97 16.22
C TYR A 57 1.68 -0.69 15.69
N THR A 58 1.23 -0.26 14.52
CA THR A 58 1.55 1.07 14.01
C THR A 58 0.53 2.08 14.55
N CYS A 59 1.02 3.20 15.07
CA CYS A 59 0.17 4.30 15.52
C CYS A 59 0.02 5.35 14.42
N HIS A 60 -1.21 5.66 14.02
CA HIS A 60 -1.51 6.65 12.99
C HIS A 60 -2.38 7.77 13.58
N GLN A 61 -1.87 9.00 13.55
CA GLN A 61 -2.63 10.17 14.02
C GLN A 61 -3.47 10.72 12.85
N LEU A 62 -4.80 10.70 13.00
CA LEU A 62 -5.71 11.00 11.88
C LEU A 62 -6.32 12.40 11.91
N GLY A 63 -6.35 13.08 13.07
CA GLY A 63 -7.05 14.37 13.18
C GLY A 63 -8.50 14.26 12.71
N SER A 64 -8.88 15.04 11.68
CA SER A 64 -10.18 14.96 11.00
C SER A 64 -10.18 14.18 9.68
N GLY A 65 -9.05 13.57 9.29
CA GLY A 65 -8.84 12.87 8.03
C GLY A 65 -8.79 11.35 8.17
N GLY A 66 -8.14 10.69 7.22
CA GLY A 66 -7.96 9.24 7.19
C GLY A 66 -6.52 8.84 6.87
N ILE A 67 -6.30 7.52 6.79
CA ILE A 67 -5.07 6.99 6.20
C ILE A 67 -5.30 6.90 4.68
N VAL A 68 -4.49 7.62 3.92
CA VAL A 68 -4.57 7.61 2.45
C VAL A 68 -3.34 6.90 1.91
N ILE A 69 -3.59 5.87 1.10
CA ILE A 69 -2.55 5.15 0.37
C ILE A 69 -2.65 5.55 -1.09
N GLN A 70 -1.60 6.17 -1.61
CA GLN A 70 -1.48 6.47 -3.02
C GLN A 70 -0.77 5.31 -3.72
N LEU A 71 -1.46 4.71 -4.69
CA LEU A 71 -0.92 3.67 -5.57
C LEU A 71 -0.08 4.31 -6.69
N CYS A 72 0.86 3.56 -7.26
CA CYS A 72 1.77 4.08 -8.28
C CYS A 72 1.09 4.40 -9.63
N GLN A 73 -0.07 3.80 -9.88
CA GLN A 73 -0.88 3.95 -11.09
C GLN A 73 -2.34 3.55 -10.79
N PRO A 74 -3.29 3.83 -11.71
CA PRO A 74 -4.66 3.36 -11.57
C PRO A 74 -4.75 1.83 -11.62
N TYR A 75 -5.56 1.25 -10.74
CA TYR A 75 -5.85 -0.18 -10.70
C TYR A 75 -7.35 -0.42 -10.51
N VAL A 76 -7.88 -1.48 -11.08
CA VAL A 76 -9.19 -2.03 -10.69
C VAL A 76 -8.97 -2.90 -9.46
N VAL A 77 -9.31 -2.36 -8.29
CA VAL A 77 -9.15 -3.06 -7.01
C VAL A 77 -10.40 -3.87 -6.67
N SER A 78 -10.19 -5.08 -6.16
CA SER A 78 -11.22 -5.91 -5.53
C SER A 78 -10.69 -6.47 -4.23
N SER A 79 -11.58 -7.02 -3.40
CA SER A 79 -11.13 -7.96 -2.37
C SER A 79 -10.66 -9.27 -3.03
N MET A 80 -9.77 -9.98 -2.35
CA MET A 80 -9.44 -11.37 -2.68
C MET A 80 -10.56 -12.31 -2.25
#